data_AF-A0AAD1R0Y2-F1
#
_entry.id   AF-A0AAD1R0Y2-F1
#
_cell.length_a   1.000
_cell.length_b   1.000
_cell.length_c   1.000
_cell.angle_alpha   90.00
_cell.angle_beta   90.00
_cell.angle_gamma   90.00
#
_symmetry.space_group_name_H-M   'P 1'
#
loop_
_entity.id
_entity.type
_entity.pdbx_description
1 polymer ?
#
loop_
_entity_poly.entity_id
_entity_poly.type
_entity_poly.pdbx_seq_one_letter_code
_entity_poly.pdbx_strand_id
1 'polypeptide(L)'
;MNRNGEIHWGNCNPSLWPTNYWEVAKAYMPRGHADKRGPELCDASAILNLINACDRFRRFDNSKVRAVIKCRNDLMHSSDMSVSANWLNDFGNKLQNLIAEFKHVPKIKDESGKILQVLSSDWFVEDCDRYETDGLPSREETTSLSVYEVEKQLIQQLLEETYFQIEDKNTWTQQDNDTLQTIKKFLSDNEDLHSDFKADIVRFESLYSHLTFAEGCSL
;
A
#
# COMPACT_ATOMS: atom_id res chain seq x y z
N MET A 1 -34.76 15.00 7.95
CA MET A 1 -34.50 13.96 8.96
C MET A 1 -33.25 13.18 8.53
N ASN A 2 -32.66 12.34 9.38
CA ASN A 2 -31.53 11.50 8.99
C ASN A 2 -32.07 10.20 8.38
N ARG A 3 -31.53 9.75 7.25
CA ARG A 3 -31.92 8.48 6.62
C ARG A 3 -31.58 7.24 7.44
N ASN A 4 -30.54 7.31 8.27
CA ASN A 4 -30.10 6.23 9.15
C ASN A 4 -30.52 6.45 10.61
N GLY A 5 -31.21 7.56 10.92
CA GLY A 5 -31.65 7.88 12.28
C GLY A 5 -30.54 8.29 13.26
N GLU A 6 -29.27 8.18 12.90
CA GLU A 6 -28.14 8.52 13.76
C GLU A 6 -27.90 10.04 13.80
N ILE A 7 -27.77 10.63 14.99
CA ILE A 7 -27.41 12.05 15.12
C ILE A 7 -26.16 12.16 15.97
N HIS A 8 -25.12 12.77 15.42
CA HIS A 8 -23.82 12.95 16.07
C HIS A 8 -23.79 14.25 16.87
N TRP A 9 -24.54 14.28 17.98
CA TRP A 9 -24.67 15.47 18.84
C TRP A 9 -23.33 16.03 19.32
N GLY A 10 -22.34 15.18 19.57
CA GLY A 10 -21.00 15.58 20.00
C GLY A 10 -20.19 16.37 18.95
N ASN A 11 -20.64 16.41 17.69
CA ASN A 11 -19.97 17.15 16.62
C ASN A 11 -20.50 18.58 16.45
N CYS A 12 -21.59 18.94 17.12
CA CYS A 12 -22.29 20.19 16.87
C CYS A 12 -22.61 20.96 18.14
N ASN A 13 -22.84 22.26 17.99
CA ASN A 13 -23.41 23.12 19.02
C ASN A 13 -24.85 23.51 18.65
N PRO A 14 -25.88 22.86 19.25
CA PRO A 14 -27.29 23.15 18.97
C PRO A 14 -27.69 24.61 19.15
N SER A 15 -27.05 25.34 20.07
CA SER A 15 -27.33 26.76 20.33
C SER A 15 -27.03 27.66 19.13
N LEU A 16 -26.17 27.20 18.22
CA LEU A 16 -25.77 27.95 17.02
C LEU A 16 -26.59 27.58 15.77
N TRP A 17 -27.49 26.59 15.83
CA TRP A 17 -28.26 26.14 14.68
C TRP A 17 -29.09 27.22 13.96
N PRO A 18 -29.67 28.23 14.66
CA PRO A 18 -30.43 29.28 13.97
C PRO A 18 -29.57 30.19 13.08
N THR A 19 -28.28 30.33 13.39
CA THR A 19 -27.39 31.29 12.74
C THR A 19 -26.28 30.62 11.93
N ASN A 20 -25.96 29.36 12.24
CA ASN A 20 -24.89 28.61 11.61
C ASN A 20 -25.37 27.23 11.12
N TYR A 21 -25.70 27.16 9.82
CA TYR A 21 -26.13 25.92 9.17
C TYR A 21 -25.06 24.82 9.16
N TRP A 22 -23.78 25.19 9.31
CA TRP A 22 -22.70 24.22 9.40
C TRP A 22 -22.78 23.37 10.67
N GLU A 23 -23.20 23.96 11.79
CA GLU A 23 -23.44 23.23 13.04
C GLU A 23 -24.54 22.18 12.88
N VAL A 24 -25.55 22.46 12.06
CA VAL A 24 -26.57 21.47 11.70
C VAL A 24 -25.97 20.37 10.84
N ALA A 25 -25.11 20.70 9.86
CA ALA A 25 -24.48 19.73 8.98
C ALA A 25 -23.59 18.73 9.75
N LYS A 26 -22.80 19.21 10.72
CA LYS A 26 -21.93 18.38 11.55
C LYS A 26 -22.68 17.29 12.32
N ALA A 27 -23.94 17.53 12.68
CA ALA A 27 -24.79 16.54 13.35
C ALA A 27 -25.07 15.30 12.48
N TYR A 28 -24.89 15.40 11.16
CA TYR A 28 -25.07 14.30 10.20
C TYR A 28 -23.75 13.70 9.70
N MET A 29 -22.61 14.18 10.21
CA MET A 29 -21.29 13.68 9.82
C MET A 29 -20.74 12.75 10.91
N PRO A 30 -20.33 11.51 10.58
CA PRO A 30 -19.69 10.61 11.53
C PRO A 30 -18.22 11.01 11.79
N ARG A 31 -17.58 10.44 12.83
CA ARG A 31 -16.12 10.50 13.08
C ARG A 31 -15.50 11.83 13.55
N GLY A 32 -16.20 12.61 14.37
CA GLY A 32 -15.56 13.65 15.19
C GLY A 32 -15.14 14.90 14.41
N HIS A 33 -16.10 15.72 14.00
CA HIS A 33 -15.85 16.97 13.25
C HIS A 33 -16.16 18.24 14.06
N ALA A 34 -16.15 18.16 15.40
CA ALA A 34 -16.56 19.24 16.29
C ALA A 34 -15.75 20.54 16.10
N ASP A 35 -14.45 20.40 15.83
CA ASP A 35 -13.47 21.46 15.62
C ASP A 35 -13.56 22.14 14.25
N LYS A 36 -14.19 21.48 13.27
CA LYS A 36 -14.29 21.97 11.89
C LYS A 36 -15.30 23.11 11.81
N ARG A 37 -14.82 24.29 11.40
CA ARG A 37 -15.63 25.53 11.30
C ARG A 37 -16.38 25.69 9.99
N GLY A 38 -16.03 24.91 8.97
CA GLY A 38 -16.68 24.95 7.66
C GLY A 38 -16.30 23.74 6.78
N PRO A 39 -17.00 23.59 5.63
CA PRO A 39 -16.78 22.49 4.69
C PRO A 39 -15.39 22.46 4.07
N GLU A 40 -14.72 23.62 3.97
CA GLU A 40 -13.36 23.76 3.47
C GLU A 40 -12.29 23.10 4.36
N LEU A 41 -12.61 22.85 5.63
CA LEU A 41 -11.71 22.20 6.59
C LEU A 41 -11.98 20.69 6.73
N CYS A 42 -12.96 20.19 5.99
CA CYS A 42 -13.37 18.78 5.97
C CYS A 42 -12.68 18.03 4.83
N ASP A 43 -12.42 16.75 5.06
CA ASP A 43 -11.99 15.86 4.00
C ASP A 43 -13.17 15.52 3.06
N ALA A 44 -12.86 15.00 1.88
CA ALA A 44 -13.88 14.62 0.90
C ALA A 44 -14.87 13.59 1.49
N SER A 45 -14.40 12.71 2.38
CA SER A 45 -15.21 11.70 3.05
C SER A 45 -16.32 12.30 3.90
N ALA A 46 -16.01 13.31 4.73
CA ALA A 46 -16.99 13.99 5.57
C ALA A 46 -18.10 14.61 4.72
N ILE A 47 -17.72 15.28 3.62
CA ILE A 47 -18.68 15.90 2.69
C ILE A 47 -19.56 14.85 2.01
N LEU A 48 -18.97 13.75 1.50
CA LEU A 48 -19.74 12.66 0.89
C LEU A 48 -20.70 12.00 1.88
N ASN A 49 -20.28 11.82 3.13
CA ASN A 49 -21.13 11.27 4.19
C ASN A 49 -22.28 12.22 4.57
N LEU A 50 -22.02 13.53 4.63
CA LEU A 50 -23.08 14.53 4.83
C LEU A 50 -24.13 14.43 3.73
N ILE A 51 -23.71 14.39 2.46
CA ILE A 51 -24.63 14.30 1.32
C ILE A 51 -25.46 13.02 1.42
N ASN A 52 -24.84 11.89 1.79
CA ASN A 52 -25.51 10.59 1.92
C ASN A 52 -26.52 10.54 3.10
N ALA A 53 -26.20 11.18 4.23
CA ALA A 53 -27.00 11.10 5.47
C ALA A 53 -28.09 12.17 5.59
N CYS A 54 -27.87 13.36 5.02
CA CYS A 54 -28.76 14.51 5.20
C CYS A 54 -29.87 14.56 4.15
N ASP A 55 -31.13 14.55 4.62
CA ASP A 55 -32.32 14.60 3.75
C ASP A 55 -32.43 15.84 2.86
N ARG A 56 -31.70 16.92 3.16
CA ARG A 56 -31.68 18.11 2.30
C ARG A 56 -31.07 17.83 0.92
N PHE A 57 -30.32 16.74 0.79
CA PHE A 57 -29.73 16.24 -0.45
C PHE A 57 -30.60 15.19 -1.16
N ARG A 58 -31.87 14.97 -0.73
CA ARG A 58 -32.80 14.00 -1.33
C ARG A 58 -33.03 14.15 -2.83
N ARG A 59 -32.84 15.36 -3.37
CA ARG A 59 -32.98 15.62 -4.81
C ARG A 59 -31.94 14.90 -5.68
N PHE A 60 -30.88 14.38 -5.06
CA PHE A 60 -29.80 13.68 -5.73
C PHE A 60 -29.94 12.17 -5.57
N ASP A 61 -29.56 11.44 -6.61
CA ASP A 61 -29.44 9.99 -6.53
C ASP A 61 -28.29 9.60 -5.59
N ASN A 62 -28.66 9.17 -4.38
CA ASN A 62 -27.69 8.82 -3.35
C ASN A 62 -26.99 7.48 -3.61
N SER A 63 -27.51 6.66 -4.53
CA SER A 63 -26.78 5.47 -4.96
C SER A 63 -25.42 5.84 -5.57
N LYS A 64 -25.35 6.98 -6.26
CA LYS A 64 -24.11 7.53 -6.86
C LYS A 64 -23.12 7.99 -5.81
N VAL A 65 -23.59 8.66 -4.76
CA VAL A 65 -22.74 9.06 -3.61
C VAL A 65 -22.18 7.81 -2.92
N ARG A 66 -23.02 6.80 -2.67
CA ARG A 66 -22.62 5.54 -2.05
C ARG A 66 -21.62 4.76 -2.91
N ALA A 67 -21.76 4.79 -4.23
CA ALA A 67 -20.82 4.15 -5.15
C ALA A 67 -19.42 4.77 -5.03
N VAL A 68 -19.31 6.10 -4.93
CA VAL A 68 -18.03 6.79 -4.74
C VAL A 68 -17.44 6.52 -3.35
N ILE A 69 -18.26 6.55 -2.29
CA ILE A 69 -17.83 6.19 -0.93
C ILE A 69 -17.30 4.76 -0.90
N LYS A 70 -17.99 3.82 -1.57
CA LYS A 70 -17.56 2.42 -1.65
C LYS A 70 -16.21 2.30 -2.35
N CYS A 71 -16.02 2.90 -3.52
CA CYS A 71 -14.71 2.88 -4.20
C CYS A 71 -13.59 3.43 -3.30
N ARG A 72 -13.81 4.54 -2.59
CA ARG A 72 -12.81 5.07 -1.64
C ARG A 72 -12.49 4.06 -0.55
N ASN A 73 -13.51 3.44 0.04
CA ASN A 73 -13.31 2.45 1.09
C ASN A 73 -12.61 1.21 0.55
N ASP A 74 -12.97 0.72 -0.63
CA ASP A 74 -12.33 -0.44 -1.25
C ASP A 74 -10.84 -0.16 -1.50
N LEU A 75 -10.49 1.04 -2.00
CA LEU A 75 -9.09 1.47 -2.16
C LEU A 75 -8.34 1.50 -0.83
N MET A 76 -8.91 2.12 0.20
CA MET A 76 -8.27 2.24 1.52
C MET A 76 -8.10 0.91 2.28
N HIS A 77 -8.88 -0.11 1.94
CA HIS A 77 -8.76 -1.44 2.53
C HIS A 77 -8.01 -2.43 1.61
N SER A 78 -7.47 -1.97 0.48
CA SER A 78 -6.55 -2.77 -0.35
C SER A 78 -5.23 -2.93 0.39
N SER A 79 -4.76 -4.16 0.57
CA SER A 79 -3.51 -4.45 1.28
C SER A 79 -2.31 -3.76 0.63
N ASP A 80 -2.35 -3.67 -0.69
CA ASP A 80 -1.21 -3.21 -1.50
C ASP A 80 -1.42 -1.77 -1.97
N MET A 81 -2.54 -1.13 -1.60
CA MET A 81 -2.98 0.21 -2.07
C MET A 81 -2.96 0.36 -3.60
N SER A 82 -2.91 -0.75 -4.33
CA SER A 82 -2.85 -0.80 -5.79
C SER A 82 -4.26 -0.99 -6.37
N VAL A 83 -4.48 -0.43 -7.56
CA VAL A 83 -5.72 -0.60 -8.32
C VAL A 83 -5.41 -0.86 -9.78
N SER A 84 -6.23 -1.69 -10.42
CA SER A 84 -6.12 -1.91 -11.86
C SER A 84 -6.59 -0.70 -12.65
N ALA A 85 -6.10 -0.54 -13.88
CA ALA A 85 -6.57 0.49 -14.80
C ALA A 85 -8.09 0.43 -15.02
N ASN A 86 -8.65 -0.77 -15.10
CA ASN A 86 -10.10 -0.99 -15.23
C ASN A 86 -10.85 -0.44 -14.00
N TRP A 87 -10.34 -0.70 -12.79
CA TRP A 87 -10.93 -0.17 -11.57
C TRP A 87 -10.89 1.36 -11.53
N LEU A 88 -9.78 1.98 -11.95
CA LEU A 88 -9.63 3.44 -11.98
C LEU A 88 -10.61 4.08 -12.98
N ASN A 89 -10.79 3.47 -14.15
CA ASN A 89 -11.79 3.90 -15.13
C ASN A 89 -13.21 3.80 -14.55
N ASP A 90 -13.55 2.67 -13.92
CA ASP A 90 -14.84 2.49 -13.24
C ASP A 90 -15.07 3.51 -12.12
N PHE A 91 -14.04 3.84 -11.35
CA PHE A 91 -14.10 4.90 -10.35
C PHE A 91 -14.35 6.27 -10.99
N GLY A 92 -13.63 6.58 -12.07
CA GLY A 92 -13.84 7.80 -12.85
C GLY A 92 -15.28 7.93 -13.36
N ASN A 93 -15.85 6.86 -13.92
CA ASN A 93 -17.24 6.83 -14.38
C ASN A 93 -18.24 7.07 -13.23
N LYS A 94 -18.04 6.44 -12.07
CA LYS A 94 -18.88 6.68 -10.88
C LYS A 94 -18.79 8.12 -10.38
N LEU A 95 -17.60 8.71 -10.41
CA LEU A 95 -17.38 10.09 -10.01
C LEU A 95 -18.05 11.07 -10.99
N GLN A 96 -17.95 10.85 -12.30
CA GLN A 96 -18.65 11.64 -13.31
C GLN A 96 -20.18 11.56 -13.15
N ASN A 97 -20.70 10.36 -12.91
CA ASN A 97 -22.13 10.18 -12.64
C ASN A 97 -22.60 10.97 -11.42
N LEU A 98 -21.79 11.05 -10.37
CA LEU A 98 -22.07 11.87 -9.19
C LEU A 98 -22.00 13.36 -9.52
N ILE A 99 -20.97 13.82 -10.22
CA ILE A 99 -20.80 15.24 -10.59
C ILE A 99 -21.97 15.72 -11.46
N ALA A 100 -22.49 14.87 -12.35
CA ALA A 100 -23.65 15.18 -13.19
C ALA A 100 -24.91 15.53 -12.37
N GLU A 101 -25.06 15.03 -11.15
CA GLU A 101 -26.14 15.41 -10.22
C GLU A 101 -26.03 16.87 -9.78
N PHE A 102 -24.81 17.42 -9.78
CA PHE A 102 -24.53 18.78 -9.34
C PHE A 102 -24.43 19.79 -10.47
N LYS A 103 -24.74 19.42 -11.73
CA LYS A 103 -24.61 20.28 -12.93
C LYS A 103 -25.30 21.65 -12.83
N HIS A 104 -26.28 21.80 -11.95
CA HIS A 104 -26.98 23.07 -11.68
C HIS A 104 -26.21 24.00 -10.72
N VAL A 105 -25.16 23.52 -10.06
CA VAL A 105 -24.32 24.30 -9.15
C VAL A 105 -23.31 25.10 -9.99
N PRO A 106 -23.20 26.43 -9.79
CA PRO A 106 -22.18 27.23 -10.48
C PRO A 106 -20.77 26.70 -10.21
N LYS A 107 -19.86 26.84 -11.19
CA LYS A 107 -18.45 26.37 -11.14
C LYS A 107 -18.23 24.85 -11.13
N ILE A 108 -19.27 24.02 -10.93
CA ILE A 108 -19.14 22.56 -10.96
C ILE A 108 -18.60 22.05 -12.31
N LYS A 109 -18.96 22.74 -13.41
CA LYS A 109 -18.56 22.38 -14.77
C LYS A 109 -17.06 22.55 -14.97
N ASP A 110 -16.51 23.65 -14.46
CA ASP A 110 -15.08 23.93 -14.57
C ASP A 110 -14.27 22.94 -13.73
N GLU A 111 -14.73 22.66 -12.50
CA GLU A 111 -14.09 21.64 -11.64
C GLU A 111 -14.25 20.22 -12.20
N SER A 112 -15.36 19.90 -12.86
CA SER A 112 -15.56 18.60 -13.52
C SER A 112 -14.53 18.33 -14.63
N GLY A 113 -14.15 19.38 -15.37
CA GLY A 113 -13.12 19.29 -16.41
C GLY A 113 -11.75 18.98 -15.83
N LYS A 114 -11.38 19.61 -14.71
CA LYS A 114 -10.12 19.32 -14.01
C LYS A 114 -10.08 17.89 -13.47
N ILE A 115 -11.20 17.41 -12.92
CA ILE A 115 -11.30 16.03 -12.42
C ILE A 115 -11.11 15.03 -13.56
N LEU A 116 -11.73 15.27 -14.72
CA LEU A 116 -11.52 14.44 -15.91
C LEU A 116 -10.07 14.46 -16.37
N GLN A 117 -9.44 15.63 -16.38
CA GLN A 117 -8.04 15.77 -16.74
C GLN A 117 -7.15 14.90 -15.84
N VAL A 118 -7.31 15.01 -14.52
CA VAL A 118 -6.59 14.22 -13.51
C VAL A 118 -6.80 12.72 -13.69
N LEU A 119 -8.04 12.28 -13.97
CA LEU A 119 -8.34 10.87 -14.22
C LEU A 119 -7.76 10.33 -15.53
N SER A 120 -7.56 11.20 -16.52
CA SER A 120 -6.99 10.86 -17.83
C SER A 120 -5.48 11.06 -17.94
N SER A 121 -4.86 11.67 -16.92
CA SER A 121 -3.42 11.90 -16.89
C SER A 121 -2.67 10.59 -16.68
N ASP A 122 -1.55 10.44 -17.39
CA ASP A 122 -0.57 9.43 -17.07
C ASP A 122 0.15 9.83 -15.79
N TRP A 123 0.08 8.95 -14.78
CA TRP A 123 0.78 9.13 -13.52
C TRP A 123 2.08 8.35 -13.61
N PHE A 124 3.20 9.06 -13.57
CA PHE A 124 4.49 8.43 -13.29
C PHE A 124 4.85 8.74 -11.85
N VAL A 125 5.37 7.75 -11.14
CA VAL A 125 6.04 7.98 -9.88
C VAL A 125 7.39 8.58 -10.24
N GLU A 126 7.55 9.87 -10.02
CA GLU A 126 8.87 10.48 -10.04
C GLU A 126 9.60 9.97 -8.79
N ASP A 127 10.67 9.20 -8.99
CA ASP A 127 11.55 8.76 -7.90
C ASP A 127 12.12 10.00 -7.23
N CYS A 128 11.42 10.46 -6.20
CA CYS A 128 11.89 11.52 -5.36
C CYS A 128 12.86 10.87 -4.38
N ASP A 129 14.15 10.91 -4.70
CA ASP A 129 15.28 10.67 -3.77
C ASP A 129 15.27 11.62 -2.54
N ARG A 130 14.14 12.24 -2.19
CA ARG A 130 13.99 13.37 -1.26
C ARG A 130 12.82 13.24 -0.30
N TYR A 131 12.20 12.07 -0.16
CA TYR A 131 11.37 11.84 1.02
C TYR A 131 12.30 11.42 2.16
N GLU A 132 12.54 12.34 3.08
CA GLU A 132 12.83 11.97 4.47
C GLU A 132 11.71 11.01 4.87
N THR A 133 12.06 9.73 4.96
CA THR A 133 11.14 8.73 5.51
C THR A 133 10.90 9.12 6.96
N ASP A 134 9.65 9.08 7.42
CA ASP A 134 9.25 9.35 8.81
C ASP A 134 9.83 8.35 9.84
N GLY A 135 10.75 7.48 9.40
CA GLY A 135 11.63 6.72 10.26
C GLY A 135 12.70 7.63 10.87
N LEU A 136 13.20 7.25 12.04
CA LEU A 136 14.38 7.86 12.65
C LEU A 136 15.43 8.11 11.55
N PRO A 137 15.99 9.32 11.38
CA PRO A 137 17.05 9.52 10.40
C PRO A 137 18.14 8.55 10.82
N SER A 138 18.31 7.47 10.03
CA SER A 138 19.33 6.49 10.30
C SER A 138 20.63 7.26 10.19
N ARG A 139 21.20 7.59 11.35
CA ARG A 139 22.46 8.28 11.46
C ARG A 139 23.54 7.24 11.23
N GLU A 140 23.57 6.73 10.03
CA GLU A 140 24.62 5.96 9.41
C GLU A 140 24.31 6.07 7.92
N GLU A 141 25.23 6.68 7.21
CA GLU A 141 25.33 6.61 5.75
C GLU A 141 25.50 5.12 5.39
N THR A 142 24.42 4.35 5.46
CA THR A 142 24.35 3.08 4.75
C THR A 142 24.41 3.47 3.30
N THR A 143 25.61 3.39 2.74
CA THR A 143 25.87 3.30 1.31
C THR A 143 24.69 2.59 0.68
N SER A 144 23.93 3.26 -0.18
CA SER A 144 22.82 2.66 -0.92
C SER A 144 23.40 1.54 -1.77
N LEU A 145 23.53 0.35 -1.18
CA LEU A 145 23.98 -0.83 -1.87
C LEU A 145 22.93 -1.14 -2.91
N SER A 146 23.36 -1.41 -4.14
CA SER A 146 22.44 -1.89 -5.15
C SER A 146 21.81 -3.20 -4.69
N VAL A 147 20.61 -3.50 -5.17
CA VAL A 147 19.92 -4.78 -4.88
C VAL A 147 20.86 -5.97 -5.14
N TYR A 148 21.62 -5.91 -6.23
CA TYR A 148 22.68 -6.88 -6.56
C TYR A 148 23.70 -7.09 -5.43
N GLU A 149 24.20 -6.00 -4.86
CA GLU A 149 25.24 -6.07 -3.81
C GLU A 149 24.68 -6.61 -2.49
N VAL A 150 23.41 -6.30 -2.19
CA VAL A 150 22.70 -6.87 -1.05
C VAL A 150 22.46 -8.38 -1.25
N GLU A 151 21.96 -8.78 -2.41
CA GLU A 151 21.74 -10.20 -2.75
C GLU A 151 23.04 -11.00 -2.68
N LYS A 152 24.12 -10.45 -3.22
CA LYS A 152 25.46 -11.03 -3.13
C LYS A 152 25.89 -11.23 -1.67
N GLN A 153 25.77 -10.21 -0.82
CA GLN A 153 26.15 -10.32 0.59
C GLN A 153 25.32 -11.36 1.34
N LEU A 154 24.01 -11.41 1.10
CA LEU A 154 23.12 -12.37 1.75
C LEU A 154 23.45 -13.82 1.35
N ILE A 155 23.70 -14.07 0.06
CA ILE A 155 24.08 -15.40 -0.44
C ILE A 155 25.43 -15.80 0.16
N GLN A 156 26.40 -14.88 0.20
CA GLN A 156 27.70 -15.15 0.79
C GLN A 156 27.58 -15.51 2.28
N GLN A 157 26.81 -14.73 3.05
CA GLN A 157 26.59 -15.00 4.48
C GLN A 157 25.91 -16.35 4.70
N LEU A 158 24.89 -16.68 3.91
CA LEU A 158 24.18 -17.96 4.01
C LEU A 158 25.11 -19.14 3.69
N LEU A 159 25.95 -19.01 2.67
CA LEU A 159 26.96 -20.02 2.33
C LEU A 159 28.00 -20.16 3.44
N GLU A 160 28.54 -19.07 3.98
CA GLU A 160 29.51 -19.12 5.09
C GLU A 160 28.91 -19.75 6.35
N GLU A 161 27.67 -19.41 6.70
CA GLU A 161 26.97 -20.00 7.84
C GLU A 161 26.75 -21.50 7.65
N THR A 162 26.27 -21.91 6.47
CA THR A 162 26.05 -23.33 6.15
C THR A 162 27.37 -24.11 6.24
N TYR A 163 28.46 -23.52 5.73
CA TYR A 163 29.79 -24.11 5.78
C TYR A 163 30.27 -24.28 7.22
N PHE A 164 30.14 -23.24 8.04
CA PHE A 164 30.52 -23.28 9.45
C PHE A 164 29.73 -24.34 10.23
N GLN A 165 28.42 -24.45 9.98
CA GLN A 165 27.58 -25.46 10.62
C GLN A 165 27.98 -26.89 10.24
N ILE A 166 28.37 -27.13 8.98
CA ILE A 166 28.82 -28.43 8.51
C ILE A 166 30.20 -28.77 9.11
N GLU A 167 31.13 -27.83 9.18
CA GLU A 167 32.44 -28.05 9.80
C GLU A 167 32.34 -28.35 11.31
N ASP A 168 31.46 -27.64 12.03
CA ASP A 168 31.26 -27.84 13.47
C ASP A 168 30.63 -29.21 13.78
N LYS A 169 29.60 -29.60 13.02
CA LYS A 169 28.92 -30.89 13.19
C LYS A 169 29.70 -32.06 12.57
N ASN A 170 30.59 -31.77 11.62
CA ASN A 170 31.32 -32.72 10.78
C ASN A 170 30.42 -33.82 10.16
N THR A 171 29.17 -33.46 9.85
CA THR A 171 28.16 -34.35 9.27
C THR A 171 27.31 -33.56 8.29
N TRP A 172 26.88 -34.20 7.20
CA TRP A 172 26.00 -33.58 6.22
C TRP A 172 24.54 -33.96 6.47
N THR A 173 23.66 -32.98 6.65
CA THR A 173 22.24 -33.21 6.92
C THR A 173 21.36 -32.99 5.68
N GLN A 174 20.11 -33.47 5.74
CA GLN A 174 19.13 -33.21 4.69
C GLN A 174 18.84 -31.69 4.55
N GLN A 175 18.85 -30.95 5.67
CA GLN A 175 18.64 -29.51 5.67
C GLN A 175 19.74 -28.78 4.88
N ASP A 176 20.99 -29.22 4.99
CA ASP A 176 22.12 -28.63 4.25
C ASP A 176 21.97 -28.84 2.74
N ASN A 177 21.51 -30.03 2.35
CA ASN A 177 21.19 -30.33 0.95
C ASN A 177 20.04 -29.45 0.43
N ASP A 178 18.96 -29.32 1.19
CA ASP A 178 17.78 -28.54 0.79
C ASP A 178 18.13 -27.04 0.65
N THR A 179 18.94 -26.50 1.58
CA THR A 179 19.51 -25.15 1.50
C THR A 179 20.34 -24.97 0.23
N LEU A 180 21.27 -25.89 -0.06
CA LEU A 180 22.10 -25.80 -1.27
C LEU A 180 21.31 -25.92 -2.56
N GLN A 181 20.28 -26.76 -2.62
CA GLN A 181 19.41 -26.84 -3.80
C GLN A 181 18.62 -25.55 -4.00
N THR A 182 18.20 -24.91 -2.90
CA THR A 182 17.52 -23.61 -2.94
C THR A 182 18.44 -22.53 -3.49
N ILE A 183 19.70 -22.48 -3.01
CA ILE A 183 20.71 -21.53 -3.51
C ILE A 183 21.03 -21.79 -4.98
N LYS A 184 21.25 -23.05 -5.38
CA LYS A 184 21.54 -23.40 -6.79
C LYS A 184 20.42 -22.98 -7.73
N LYS A 185 19.18 -23.20 -7.33
CA LYS A 185 18.02 -22.79 -8.10
C LYS A 185 17.98 -21.26 -8.24
N PHE A 186 18.13 -20.55 -7.13
CA PHE A 186 18.16 -19.09 -7.12
C PHE A 186 19.27 -18.53 -8.02
N LEU A 187 20.49 -19.07 -7.93
CA LEU A 187 21.60 -18.66 -8.79
C LEU A 187 21.34 -19.02 -10.26
N SER A 188 20.73 -20.16 -10.56
CA SER A 188 20.41 -20.53 -11.96
C SER A 188 19.42 -19.55 -12.61
N ASP A 189 18.54 -18.94 -11.81
CA ASP A 189 17.59 -17.92 -12.26
C ASP A 189 18.24 -16.52 -12.38
N ASN A 190 19.46 -16.31 -11.86
CA ASN A 190 20.20 -15.03 -11.85
C ASN A 190 21.65 -15.22 -12.35
N GLU A 191 21.86 -15.05 -13.66
CA GLU A 191 23.13 -15.35 -14.35
C GLU A 191 24.33 -14.55 -13.83
N ASP A 192 24.09 -13.29 -13.44
CA ASP A 192 25.09 -12.39 -12.85
C ASP A 192 25.65 -12.94 -11.54
N LEU A 193 24.77 -13.29 -10.59
CA LEU A 193 25.14 -13.88 -9.31
C LEU A 193 25.71 -15.29 -9.46
N HIS A 194 25.21 -16.07 -10.42
CA HIS A 194 25.73 -17.42 -10.69
C HIS A 194 27.22 -17.42 -11.03
N SER A 195 27.68 -16.41 -11.78
CA SER A 195 29.09 -16.29 -12.14
C SER A 195 29.98 -16.04 -10.92
N ASP A 196 29.51 -15.25 -9.96
CA ASP A 196 30.22 -14.87 -8.75
C ASP A 196 30.35 -16.04 -7.75
N PHE A 197 29.31 -16.87 -7.60
CA PHE A 197 29.27 -17.95 -6.59
C PHE A 197 29.60 -19.36 -7.10
N LYS A 198 30.02 -19.49 -8.36
CA LYS A 198 30.31 -20.80 -8.96
C LYS A 198 31.37 -21.60 -8.20
N ALA A 199 32.41 -20.93 -7.71
CA ALA A 199 33.48 -21.57 -6.95
C ALA A 199 33.00 -22.11 -5.59
N ASP A 200 32.14 -21.35 -4.90
CA ASP A 200 31.58 -21.75 -3.62
C ASP A 200 30.66 -22.96 -3.76
N ILE A 201 29.83 -23.00 -4.80
CA ILE A 201 28.99 -24.17 -5.07
C ILE A 201 29.83 -25.43 -5.30
N VAL A 202 30.91 -25.35 -6.08
CA VAL A 202 31.83 -26.49 -6.30
C VAL A 202 32.51 -26.92 -4.99
N ARG A 203 32.88 -25.96 -4.13
CA ARG A 203 33.44 -26.24 -2.81
C ARG A 203 32.45 -27.05 -1.94
N PHE A 204 31.18 -26.68 -1.95
CA PHE A 204 30.13 -27.41 -1.23
C PHE A 204 29.89 -28.82 -1.77
N GLU A 205 29.89 -29.01 -3.09
CA GLU A 205 29.77 -30.33 -3.72
C GLU A 205 30.96 -31.25 -3.38
N SER A 206 32.16 -30.66 -3.29
CA SER A 206 33.36 -31.37 -2.87
C SER A 206 33.26 -31.82 -1.41
N LEU A 207 32.78 -30.94 -0.53
CA LEU A 207 32.54 -31.24 0.88
C LEU A 207 31.52 -32.34 1.09
N TYR A 208 30.40 -32.28 0.37
CA TYR A 208 29.40 -33.35 0.37
C TYR A 208 30.02 -34.69 0.01
N SER A 209 30.83 -34.72 -1.06
CA SER A 209 31.50 -35.93 -1.54
C SER A 209 32.50 -36.48 -0.50
N HIS A 210 33.22 -35.61 0.20
CA HIS A 210 34.16 -36.01 1.25
C HIS A 210 33.47 -36.58 2.49
N LEU A 211 32.41 -35.94 2.98
CA LEU A 211 31.72 -36.34 4.19
C LEU A 211 30.90 -37.62 4.00
N THR A 212 30.24 -37.77 2.85
CA THR A 212 29.50 -39.01 2.52
C THR A 212 30.42 -40.21 2.27
N PHE A 213 31.63 -39.99 1.74
CA PHE A 213 32.63 -41.05 1.58
C PHE A 213 33.26 -41.48 2.92
N ALA A 214 33.46 -40.55 3.85
CA ALA A 214 33.97 -40.84 5.19
C ALA A 214 32.99 -41.68 6.03
N GLU A 215 31.68 -41.44 5.91
CA GLU A 215 30.64 -42.26 6.55
C GLU A 215 30.56 -43.68 5.96
N GLY A 216 30.85 -43.85 4.66
CA GLY A 216 30.86 -45.15 3.97
C GLY A 216 32.08 -46.05 4.25
N CYS A 217 33.18 -45.49 4.78
CA CYS A 217 34.41 -46.24 5.10
C CYS A 217 34.53 -46.67 6.57
N SER A 218 33.51 -46.44 7.41
CA SER A 218 33.50 -46.80 8.83
C SER A 218 32.82 -48.14 9.15
N LEU A 219 32.89 -49.13 8.24
CA LEU A 219 32.39 -50.51 8.44
C LEU A 219 33.52 -51.53 8.51
#